data_AF-A0A178GIN9-F1
#
_entry.id   AF-A0A178GIN9-F1
#
_cell.length_a   1.000
_cell.length_b   1.000
_cell.length_c   1.000
_cell.angle_alpha   90.00
_cell.angle_beta   90.00
_cell.angle_gamma   90.00
#
_symmetry.space_group_name_H-M   'P 1'
#
loop_
_entity.id
_entity.type
_entity.pdbx_description
1 polymer ?
#
loop_
_entity_poly.entity_id
_entity_poly.type
_entity_poly.pdbx_seq_one_letter_code
_entity_poly.pdbx_strand_id
1 'polypeptide(L)'
;MKIYKVISCVIALFSFLFFSYFFSGSGEGFRLSTINPVEALEGLAFTFGFGFGVPIWLSYIISILILIGIPLLIYFLVLGLLKKIIKL
;
A
#
# COMPACT_ATOMS: atom_id res chain seq x y z
N MET A 1 14.97 14.04 13.31
CA MET A 1 13.59 13.92 12.78
C MET A 1 12.61 13.96 13.95
N LYS A 2 11.47 14.67 13.86
CA LYS A 2 10.48 14.69 14.97
C LYS A 2 9.83 13.30 15.10
N ILE A 3 9.63 12.82 16.34
CA ILE A 3 9.18 11.45 16.66
C ILE A 3 7.91 11.05 15.91
N TYR A 4 6.93 11.94 15.80
CA TYR A 4 5.68 11.64 15.08
C TYR A 4 5.89 11.38 13.58
N LYS A 5 6.92 11.96 12.94
CA LYS A 5 7.24 11.66 11.53
C LYS A 5 7.76 10.24 11.37
N VAL A 6 8.54 9.77 12.35
CA VAL A 6 9.06 8.38 12.37
C VAL A 6 7.90 7.41 12.50
N ILE A 7 6.99 7.66 13.46
CA ILE A 7 5.82 6.81 13.69
C ILE A 7 4.93 6.73 12.45
N SER A 8 4.62 7.89 11.83
CA SER A 8 3.85 7.91 10.58
C SER A 8 4.53 7.15 9.45
N CYS A 9 5.86 7.25 9.33
CA CYS A 9 6.62 6.54 8.31
C CYS A 9 6.57 5.02 8.51
N VAL A 10 6.78 4.56 9.75
CA VAL A 10 6.71 3.14 10.12
C VAL A 10 5.34 2.57 9.80
N ILE A 11 4.26 3.25 10.19
CA ILE A 11 2.89 2.80 9.93
C ILE A 11 2.61 2.71 8.42
N ALA A 12 3.00 3.73 7.65
CA ALA A 12 2.83 3.73 6.20
C ALA A 12 3.61 2.59 5.53
N LEU A 13 4.83 2.32 6.00
CA LEU A 13 5.66 1.23 5.49
C LEU A 13 5.04 -0.14 5.80
N PHE A 14 4.52 -0.33 7.01
CA PHE A 14 3.74 -1.53 7.35
C PHE A 14 2.50 -1.69 6.48
N SER A 15 1.76 -0.61 6.20
CA SER A 15 0.62 -0.66 5.29
C SER A 15 1.03 -1.06 3.86
N PHE A 16 2.13 -0.51 3.35
CA PHE A 16 2.65 -0.89 2.02
C PHE A 16 3.04 -2.38 1.96
N LEU A 17 3.74 -2.89 2.97
CA LEU A 17 4.12 -4.31 3.05
C LEU A 17 2.89 -5.21 3.16
N PHE A 18 1.90 -4.80 3.96
CA PHE A 18 0.65 -5.53 4.13
C PHE A 18 -0.14 -5.62 2.81
N PHE A 19 -0.25 -4.51 2.08
CA PHE A 19 -0.87 -4.48 0.75
C PHE A 19 -0.11 -5.38 -0.23
N SER A 20 1.22 -5.29 -0.23
CA SER A 20 2.06 -6.10 -1.12
C SER A 20 1.89 -7.60 -0.84
N TYR A 21 1.81 -8.00 0.44
CA TYR A 21 1.54 -9.38 0.83
C TYR A 21 0.13 -9.85 0.44
N PHE A 22 -0.88 -9.00 0.66
CA PHE A 22 -2.27 -9.38 0.41
C PHE A 22 -2.56 -9.60 -1.08
N PHE A 23 -1.96 -8.78 -1.94
CA PHE A 23 -2.20 -8.83 -3.39
C PHE A 23 -1.18 -9.67 -4.17
N SER A 24 -0.06 -10.11 -3.57
CA SER A 24 0.90 -11.00 -4.25
C SER A 24 0.37 -12.42 -4.45
N GLY A 25 -0.72 -12.81 -3.79
CA GLY A 25 -1.41 -14.06 -4.06
C GLY A 25 -0.63 -15.32 -3.67
N SER A 26 0.36 -15.20 -2.78
CA SER A 26 1.13 -16.36 -2.31
C SER A 26 0.22 -17.31 -1.53
N GLY A 27 -0.23 -18.39 -2.18
CA GLY A 27 -0.97 -19.49 -1.56
C GLY A 27 -0.15 -20.32 -0.55
N GLU A 28 1.13 -19.99 -0.38
CA GLU A 28 2.01 -20.57 0.63
C GLU A 28 2.13 -19.65 1.85
N GLY A 29 2.21 -20.24 3.05
CA GLY A 29 2.16 -19.50 4.32
C GLY A 29 3.20 -18.38 4.48
N PHE A 30 3.05 -17.58 5.54
CA PHE A 30 3.79 -16.34 5.79
C PHE A 30 5.32 -16.51 5.66
N ARG A 31 5.89 -16.09 4.53
CA ARG A 31 7.34 -16.08 4.26
C ARG A 31 7.74 -14.69 3.77
N LEU A 32 8.91 -14.20 4.17
CA LEU A 32 9.39 -12.88 3.72
C LEU A 32 9.56 -12.80 2.19
N SER A 33 9.74 -13.94 1.53
CA SER A 33 9.79 -14.05 0.06
C SER A 33 8.45 -13.79 -0.63
N THR A 34 7.33 -13.82 0.09
CA THR A 34 6.00 -13.59 -0.50
C THR A 34 5.60 -12.13 -0.56
N ILE A 35 6.38 -11.26 0.08
CA ILE A 35 6.18 -9.81 0.01
C ILE A 35 6.85 -9.31 -1.28
N ASN A 36 6.18 -9.53 -2.40
CA ASN A 36 6.64 -9.08 -3.71
C ASN A 36 5.72 -7.97 -4.24
N PRO A 37 6.16 -6.70 -4.22
CA PRO A 37 5.34 -5.59 -4.68
C PRO A 37 5.05 -5.63 -6.19
N VAL A 38 5.87 -6.35 -6.98
CA VAL A 38 5.63 -6.52 -8.42
C VAL A 38 4.46 -7.48 -8.64
N GLU A 39 4.46 -8.63 -7.96
CA GLU A 39 3.33 -9.57 -8.01
C GLU A 39 2.04 -8.92 -7.48
N ALA A 40 2.13 -8.10 -6.43
CA ALA A 40 0.98 -7.34 -5.93
C ALA A 40 0.41 -6.37 -6.97
N LEU A 41 1.29 -5.73 -7.76
CA LEU A 41 0.89 -4.85 -8.85
C LEU A 41 0.16 -5.63 -9.95
N GLU A 42 0.68 -6.79 -10.33
CA GLU A 42 0.09 -7.68 -11.32
C GLU A 42 -1.26 -8.23 -10.85
N GLY A 43 -1.38 -8.65 -9.59
CA GLY A 43 -2.63 -9.09 -8.99
C GLY A 43 -3.70 -8.00 -8.95
N LEU A 44 -3.32 -6.76 -8.61
CA LEU A 44 -4.21 -5.60 -8.68
C LEU A 44 -4.60 -5.28 -10.13
N ALA A 45 -3.63 -5.26 -11.06
CA ALA A 45 -3.89 -4.93 -12.47
C ALA A 45 -4.79 -5.99 -13.13
N PHE A 46 -4.60 -7.27 -12.79
CA PHE A 46 -5.49 -8.36 -13.16
C PHE A 46 -6.88 -8.15 -12.58
N THR A 47 -6.99 -7.83 -11.28
CA THR A 47 -8.29 -7.56 -10.64
C THR A 47 -9.04 -6.41 -11.32
N PHE A 48 -8.37 -5.32 -11.69
CA PHE A 48 -9.00 -4.21 -12.40
C PHE A 48 -9.31 -4.52 -13.87
N GLY A 49 -8.42 -5.21 -14.57
CA GLY A 49 -8.63 -5.58 -15.96
C GLY A 49 -9.74 -6.61 -16.13
N PHE A 50 -9.69 -7.68 -15.34
CA PHE A 50 -10.66 -8.78 -15.40
C PHE A 50 -11.96 -8.44 -14.65
N GLY A 51 -11.87 -7.90 -13.44
CA GLY A 51 -13.03 -7.65 -12.57
C GLY A 51 -13.85 -6.43 -12.97
N PHE A 52 -13.19 -5.36 -13.43
CA PHE A 52 -13.86 -4.10 -13.82
C PHE A 52 -13.88 -3.86 -15.33
N GLY A 53 -13.29 -4.75 -16.14
CA GLY A 53 -13.25 -4.62 -17.60
C GLY A 53 -12.40 -3.44 -18.10
N VAL A 54 -11.48 -2.95 -17.26
CA VAL A 54 -10.66 -1.77 -17.56
C VAL A 54 -9.54 -2.17 -18.55
N PRO A 55 -9.20 -1.33 -19.54
CA PRO A 55 -8.07 -1.59 -20.43
C PRO A 55 -6.77 -1.82 -19.65
N ILE A 56 -5.97 -2.81 -20.06
CA ILE A 56 -4.82 -3.28 -19.28
C ILE A 56 -3.84 -2.18 -18.88
N TRP A 57 -3.59 -1.22 -19.77
CA TRP A 57 -2.71 -0.08 -19.52
C TRP A 57 -3.23 0.83 -18.40
N LEU A 58 -4.55 1.06 -18.36
CA LEU A 58 -5.21 1.87 -17.35
C LEU A 58 -5.27 1.13 -16.01
N SER A 59 -5.45 -0.19 -16.04
CA SER A 59 -5.39 -1.04 -14.83
C SER A 59 -4.04 -0.93 -14.13
N TYR A 60 -2.93 -0.96 -14.86
CA TYR A 60 -1.60 -0.75 -14.27
C TYR A 60 -1.46 0.64 -13.62
N ILE A 61 -1.95 1.69 -14.27
CA ILE A 61 -1.92 3.05 -13.71
C ILE A 61 -2.69 3.10 -12.39
N ILE A 62 -3.90 2.53 -12.36
CA ILE A 62 -4.74 2.48 -11.16
C ILE A 62 -4.07 1.65 -10.05
N SER A 63 -3.48 0.50 -10.39
CA SER A 63 -2.75 -0.34 -9.44
C SER A 63 -1.58 0.40 -8.80
N ILE A 64 -0.77 1.13 -9.59
CA ILE A 64 0.34 1.95 -9.06
C ILE A 64 -0.20 3.02 -8.10
N LEU A 65 -1.26 3.73 -8.52
CA LEU A 65 -1.88 4.78 -7.71
C LEU A 65 -2.41 4.24 -6.38
N ILE A 66 -2.97 3.03 -6.35
CA ILE A 66 -3.49 2.41 -5.14
C ILE A 66 -2.33 1.92 -4.26
N LEU A 67 -1.38 1.17 -4.83
CA LEU A 67 -0.28 0.56 -4.10
C LEU A 67 0.60 1.61 -3.40
N ILE A 68 0.80 2.79 -4.00
CA ILE A 68 1.59 3.88 -3.44
C ILE A 68 0.70 4.91 -2.71
N GLY A 69 -0.46 5.23 -3.29
CA GLY A 69 -1.34 6.29 -2.79
C GLY A 69 -1.97 5.96 -1.44
N ILE A 70 -2.37 4.70 -1.19
CA ILE A 70 -2.94 4.32 0.11
C ILE A 70 -1.92 4.49 1.25
N PRO A 71 -0.69 3.94 1.16
CA PRO A 71 0.34 4.19 2.16
C PRO A 71 0.65 5.67 2.39
N LEU A 72 0.70 6.48 1.32
CA LEU A 72 0.90 7.92 1.44
C LEU A 72 -0.25 8.62 2.16
N LEU A 73 -1.50 8.28 1.85
CA LEU A 73 -2.67 8.81 2.55
C LEU A 73 -2.62 8.46 4.04
N ILE A 74 -2.26 7.22 4.39
CA ILE A 74 -2.08 6.78 5.78
C ILE A 74 -0.99 7.60 6.45
N TYR A 75 0.15 7.83 5.79
CA TYR A 75 1.22 8.69 6.31
C TYR A 75 0.69 10.09 6.68
N PHE A 76 -0.02 10.75 5.75
CA PHE A 76 -0.56 12.10 5.98
C PHE A 76 -1.63 12.12 7.07
N LEU A 77 -2.51 11.13 7.11
CA LEU A 77 -3.56 11.02 8.13
C LEU A 77 -2.95 10.84 9.53
N VAL A 78 -2.04 9.88 9.70
CA VAL A 78 -1.37 9.63 10.99
C VAL A 78 -0.57 10.85 11.41
N LEU A 79 0.14 11.49 10.48
CA LEU A 79 0.91 12.69 10.77
C LEU A 79 0.00 13.86 11.20
N GLY A 80 -1.15 14.03 10.55
CA GLY A 80 -2.16 15.02 10.91
C GLY A 80 -2.72 14.79 12.32
N LEU A 81 -3.07 13.54 12.63
CA LEU A 81 -3.58 13.14 13.94
C LEU A 81 -2.53 13.33 15.05
N LEU A 82 -1.30 12.84 14.86
CA LEU A 82 -0.23 12.98 15.84
C LEU A 82 0.16 14.45 16.06
N LYS A 83 0.16 15.27 15.00
CA LYS A 83 0.38 16.72 15.14
C LYS A 83 -0.71 17.38 15.97
N LYS A 84 -1.97 16.95 15.83
CA LYS A 84 -3.10 17.48 16.60
C LYS A 84 -3.00 17.08 18.07
N ILE A 85 -2.64 15.83 18.35
CA ILE A 85 -2.47 15.29 19.72
C ILE A 85 -1.29 15.96 20.44
N ILE A 86 -0.16 16.20 19.77
CA ILE A 86 1.04 16.77 20.39
C ILE A 86 0.96 18.31 20.53
N LYS A 87 0.08 18.97 19.77
CA LYS A 87 -0.21 20.41 19.92
C LYS A 87 -1.32 20.70 20.94
N LEU A 88 -2.06 19.67 21.35
CA LEU A 88 -2.88 19.67 22.57
C LEU A 88 -1.98 19.51 23.78
#